data_AF-A0A523WIN4-F1
#
_entry.id   AF-A0A523WIN4-F1
#
_cell.length_a   1.000
_cell.length_b   1.000
_cell.length_c   1.000
_cell.angle_alpha   90.00
_cell.angle_beta   90.00
_cell.angle_gamma   90.00
#
_symmetry.space_group_name_H-M   'P 1'
#
loop_
_entity.id
_entity.type
_entity.pdbx_description
1 polymer ?
#
loop_
_entity_poly.entity_id
_entity_poly.type
_entity_poly.pdbx_seq_one_letter_code
_entity_poly.pdbx_strand_id
1 'polypeptide(L)'
;MNKNKGRRTIKPLSFTQISLYQSCPLCYKLQYIDGLKPKDKWYFSFGTTMHLCAEYFFKVKAPPPPSLDDLLQFYEQNWLAEGYETAEEETKYKAYGREILTKFWEIHRTDFRMPLAVERMFYIDIEGVKLRGFIDRVDKLESGGLSIVDYKTSQALFT
;
A
#
# COMPACT_ATOMS: atom_id res chain seq x y z
N MET A 1 -34.32 6.07 -35.96
CA MET A 1 -32.99 6.52 -35.48
C MET A 1 -32.93 6.33 -33.98
N ASN A 2 -32.25 5.30 -33.48
CA ASN A 2 -32.12 5.08 -32.04
C ASN A 2 -30.65 4.80 -31.70
N LYS A 3 -29.90 5.85 -31.34
CA LYS A 3 -28.51 5.74 -30.87
C LYS A 3 -28.51 5.82 -29.34
N ASN A 4 -28.78 4.71 -28.68
CA ASN A 4 -28.42 4.54 -27.27
C ASN A 4 -27.30 3.50 -27.19
N LYS A 5 -26.09 3.91 -27.62
CA LYS A 5 -24.87 3.17 -27.30
C LYS A 5 -24.58 3.43 -25.84
N GLY A 6 -24.81 2.43 -24.98
CA GLY A 6 -24.53 2.49 -23.55
C GLY A 6 -23.15 3.12 -23.31
N ARG A 7 -23.13 4.24 -22.61
CA ARG A 7 -21.90 4.95 -22.24
C ARG A 7 -21.07 3.99 -21.40
N ARG A 8 -20.03 3.37 -21.99
CA ARG A 8 -19.04 2.61 -21.21
C ARG A 8 -18.46 3.56 -20.18
N THR A 9 -18.82 3.38 -18.92
CA THR A 9 -18.21 4.13 -17.82
C THR A 9 -16.74 3.76 -17.78
N ILE A 10 -15.88 4.70 -18.19
CA ILE A 10 -14.43 4.52 -18.12
C ILE A 10 -14.06 4.38 -16.65
N LYS A 11 -13.52 3.21 -16.27
CA LYS A 11 -13.05 2.96 -14.90
C LYS A 11 -11.84 3.87 -14.64
N PRO A 12 -11.70 4.43 -13.42
CA PRO A 12 -10.52 5.21 -13.08
C PRO A 12 -9.23 4.40 -13.18
N LEU A 13 -8.18 5.00 -13.74
CA LEU A 13 -6.86 4.39 -13.87
C LEU A 13 -6.04 4.59 -12.59
N SER A 14 -5.19 3.63 -12.23
CA SER A 14 -4.18 3.78 -11.18
C SER A 14 -2.78 3.96 -11.75
N PHE A 15 -1.84 4.41 -10.91
CA PHE A 15 -0.42 4.46 -11.27
C PHE A 15 0.10 3.11 -11.75
N THR A 16 -0.22 2.01 -11.03
CA THR A 16 0.16 0.64 -11.41
C THR A 16 -0.36 0.26 -12.80
N GLN A 17 -1.61 0.63 -13.11
CA GLN A 17 -2.20 0.38 -14.43
C GLN A 17 -1.47 1.14 -15.54
N ILE A 18 -1.16 2.42 -15.31
CA ILE A 18 -0.44 3.26 -16.28
C ILE A 18 0.98 2.75 -16.49
N SER A 19 1.71 2.46 -15.41
CA SER A 19 3.08 1.92 -15.46
C SER A 19 3.14 0.56 -16.17
N LEU A 20 2.15 -0.32 -15.94
CA LEU A 20 2.08 -1.59 -16.66
C LEU A 20 1.84 -1.38 -18.15
N TYR A 21 0.96 -0.45 -18.53
CA TYR A 21 0.72 -0.14 -19.94
C TYR A 21 1.96 0.44 -20.63
N GLN A 22 2.64 1.38 -19.97
CA GLN A 22 3.86 1.99 -20.49
C GLN A 22 4.99 0.97 -20.68
N SER A 23 5.12 0.01 -19.77
CA SER A 23 6.13 -1.04 -19.85
C SER A 23 5.76 -2.16 -20.82
N CYS A 24 4.51 -2.61 -20.83
CA CYS A 24 4.02 -3.65 -21.73
C CYS A 24 2.50 -3.54 -21.96
N PRO A 25 2.06 -2.93 -23.08
CA PRO A 25 0.64 -2.79 -23.42
C PRO A 25 -0.10 -4.13 -23.50
N LEU A 26 0.57 -5.20 -23.94
CA LEU A 26 -0.01 -6.54 -23.99
C LEU A 26 -0.32 -7.09 -22.59
N CYS A 27 0.60 -6.93 -21.63
CA CYS A 27 0.35 -7.33 -20.24
C CYS A 27 -0.82 -6.56 -19.64
N TYR A 28 -0.91 -5.24 -19.90
CA TYR A 28 -2.05 -4.45 -19.46
C TYR A 28 -3.38 -5.00 -20.00
N LYS A 29 -3.44 -5.29 -21.31
CA LYS A 29 -4.63 -5.87 -21.94
C LYS A 29 -4.99 -7.20 -21.29
N LEU A 30 -4.04 -8.13 -21.21
CA LEU A 30 -4.27 -9.47 -20.66
C LEU A 30 -4.82 -9.38 -19.22
N GLN A 31 -4.25 -8.54 -18.37
CA GLN A 31 -4.66 -8.45 -16.97
C GLN A 31 -5.95 -7.65 -16.76
N TYR A 32 -6.05 -6.44 -17.33
CA TYR A 32 -7.12 -5.49 -16.99
C TYR A 32 -8.29 -5.48 -17.98
N ILE A 33 -8.11 -6.00 -19.20
CA ILE A 33 -9.17 -6.11 -20.21
C ILE A 33 -9.64 -7.56 -20.32
N ASP A 34 -8.73 -8.50 -20.48
CA ASP A 34 -9.05 -9.92 -20.71
C ASP A 34 -9.23 -10.70 -19.39
N GLY A 35 -8.84 -10.12 -18.25
CA GLY A 35 -9.07 -10.68 -16.92
C GLY A 35 -8.11 -11.80 -16.50
N LEU A 36 -6.96 -11.93 -17.16
CA LEU A 36 -5.92 -12.90 -16.81
C LEU A 36 -5.29 -12.50 -15.47
N LYS A 37 -5.44 -13.36 -14.46
CA LYS A 37 -4.79 -13.14 -13.17
C LYS A 37 -3.29 -13.42 -13.28
N PRO A 38 -2.41 -12.47 -12.89
CA PRO A 38 -0.99 -12.76 -12.78
C PRO A 38 -0.75 -13.80 -11.69
N LYS A 39 0.39 -14.50 -11.77
CA LYS A 39 0.86 -15.32 -10.65
C LYS A 39 1.17 -14.40 -9.46
N ASP A 40 0.77 -14.83 -8.27
CA ASP A 40 1.15 -14.16 -7.03
C ASP A 40 2.66 -14.19 -6.88
N LYS A 41 3.21 -13.10 -6.34
CA LYS A 41 4.64 -12.97 -6.07
C LYS A 41 4.79 -12.55 -4.63
N TRP A 42 5.65 -13.25 -3.89
CA TRP A 42 5.80 -13.06 -2.45
C TRP A 42 6.03 -11.60 -2.04
N TYR A 43 6.76 -10.82 -2.85
CA TYR A 43 7.07 -9.43 -2.51
C TYR A 43 5.83 -8.51 -2.49
N PHE A 44 4.76 -8.86 -3.21
CA PHE A 44 3.48 -8.15 -3.10
C PHE A 44 2.76 -8.50 -1.79
N SER A 45 2.76 -9.77 -1.39
CA SER A 45 2.18 -10.24 -0.11
C SER A 45 2.93 -9.64 1.07
N PHE A 46 4.27 -9.66 1.01
CA PHE A 46 5.15 -9.04 1.98
C PHE A 46 4.87 -7.53 2.09
N GLY A 47 4.92 -6.81 0.95
CA GLY A 47 4.64 -5.38 0.91
C GLY A 47 3.28 -5.04 1.51
N THR A 48 2.22 -5.73 1.07
CA THR A 48 0.86 -5.52 1.57
C THR A 48 0.77 -5.72 3.09
N THR A 49 1.37 -6.79 3.61
CA THR A 49 1.40 -7.05 5.06
C THR A 49 2.08 -5.91 5.83
N MET A 50 3.20 -5.39 5.31
CA MET A 50 3.94 -4.30 5.93
C MET A 50 3.14 -2.97 5.92
N HIS A 51 2.46 -2.65 4.81
CA HIS A 51 1.58 -1.48 4.75
C HIS A 51 0.41 -1.59 5.73
N LEU A 52 -0.23 -2.76 5.84
CA LEU A 52 -1.30 -3.00 6.82
C LEU A 52 -0.82 -2.74 8.26
N CYS A 53 0.40 -3.14 8.59
CA CYS A 53 0.98 -2.90 9.91
C CYS A 53 1.28 -1.40 10.15
N ALA A 54 1.80 -0.70 9.14
CA ALA A 54 2.02 0.75 9.22
C ALA A 54 0.69 1.52 9.37
N GLU A 55 -0.35 1.12 8.62
CA GLU A 55 -1.69 1.66 8.76
C GLU A 55 -2.20 1.43 10.19
N TYR A 56 -2.14 0.20 10.70
CA TYR A 56 -2.56 -0.15 12.05
C TYR A 56 -1.87 0.72 13.12
N PHE A 57 -0.56 0.92 12.99
CA PHE A 57 0.23 1.73 13.92
C PHE A 57 -0.25 3.19 13.96
N PHE A 58 -0.57 3.78 12.81
CA PHE A 58 -0.91 5.20 12.70
C PHE A 58 -2.42 5.50 12.79
N LYS A 59 -3.29 4.51 12.59
CA LYS A 59 -4.76 4.65 12.57
C LYS A 59 -5.39 4.57 13.98
N VAL A 60 -4.67 5.02 14.99
CA VAL A 60 -5.19 5.15 16.36
C VAL A 60 -6.10 6.38 16.49
N LYS A 61 -6.99 6.39 17.49
CA LYS A 61 -7.88 7.54 17.75
C LYS A 61 -7.19 8.68 18.49
N ALA A 62 -6.21 8.34 19.33
CA ALA A 62 -5.40 9.26 20.10
C ALA A 62 -4.08 8.56 20.47
N PRO A 63 -3.01 9.31 20.78
CA PRO A 63 -1.78 8.75 21.32
C PRO A 63 -2.00 8.00 22.64
N PRO A 64 -1.10 7.07 23.02
CA PRO A 64 0.08 6.62 22.28
C PRO A 64 -0.26 5.70 21.09
N PRO A 65 0.69 5.42 20.19
CA PRO A 65 0.51 4.35 19.20
C PRO A 65 0.43 2.97 19.88
N PRO A 66 0.07 1.90 19.15
CA PRO A 66 0.08 0.54 19.67
C PRO A 66 1.45 0.14 20.22
N SER A 67 1.47 -0.76 21.20
CA SER A 67 2.73 -1.31 21.71
C SER A 67 3.44 -2.13 20.62
N LEU A 68 4.74 -2.39 20.82
CA LEU A 68 5.48 -3.26 19.90
C LEU A 68 4.84 -4.65 19.84
N ASP A 69 4.40 -5.18 20.98
CA ASP A 69 3.76 -6.49 21.07
C ASP A 69 2.44 -6.52 20.29
N ASP A 70 1.61 -5.47 20.42
CA ASP A 70 0.35 -5.37 19.66
C ASP A 70 0.61 -5.30 18.15
N LEU A 71 1.61 -4.51 17.73
CA LEU A 71 1.99 -4.38 16.32
C LEU A 71 2.49 -5.72 15.76
N LEU A 72 3.34 -6.42 16.48
CA LEU A 72 3.87 -7.72 16.06
C LEU A 72 2.77 -8.80 16.10
N GLN A 73 1.83 -8.74 17.04
CA GLN A 73 0.67 -9.63 17.04
C GLN A 73 -0.22 -9.38 15.82
N PHE A 74 -0.49 -8.11 15.50
CA PHE A 74 -1.26 -7.74 14.31
C PHE A 74 -0.57 -8.24 13.03
N TYR A 75 0.75 -8.11 12.95
CA TYR A 75 1.56 -8.64 11.85
C TYR A 75 1.39 -10.15 11.67
N GLU A 76 1.47 -10.93 12.75
CA GLU A 76 1.32 -12.39 12.69
C GLU A 76 -0.09 -12.81 12.22
N GLN A 77 -1.12 -12.09 12.67
CA GLN A 77 -2.52 -12.38 12.32
C GLN A 77 -2.88 -12.02 10.87
N ASN A 78 -2.17 -11.05 10.28
CA ASN A 78 -2.44 -10.53 8.94
C ASN A 78 -1.36 -10.91 7.93
N TRP A 79 -0.49 -11.87 8.27
CA TRP A 79 0.56 -12.34 7.37
C TRP A 79 -0.03 -13.00 6.13
N LEU A 80 0.34 -12.49 4.96
CA LEU A 80 -0.01 -13.04 3.65
C LEU A 80 1.10 -13.97 3.16
N ALA A 81 0.79 -15.27 3.05
CA ALA A 81 1.74 -16.32 2.68
C ALA A 81 1.75 -16.62 1.16
N GLU A 82 0.98 -15.89 0.35
CA GLU A 82 0.86 -16.16 -1.08
C GLU A 82 2.12 -15.77 -1.86
N GLY A 83 2.50 -16.61 -2.83
CA GLY A 83 3.55 -16.32 -3.81
C GLY A 83 4.99 -16.59 -3.36
N TYR A 84 5.19 -17.14 -2.15
CA TYR A 84 6.49 -17.69 -1.71
C TYR A 84 6.78 -19.02 -2.40
N GLU A 85 8.03 -19.26 -2.78
CA GLU A 85 8.42 -20.49 -3.48
C GLU A 85 8.56 -21.68 -2.52
N THR A 86 9.03 -21.44 -1.30
CA THR A 86 9.20 -22.46 -0.25
C THR A 86 8.81 -21.95 1.13
N ALA A 87 8.53 -22.88 2.06
CA ALA A 87 8.21 -22.55 3.45
C ALA A 87 9.42 -21.94 4.19
N GLU A 88 10.64 -22.30 3.81
CA GLU A 88 11.86 -21.71 4.35
C GLU A 88 12.01 -20.25 3.89
N GLU A 89 11.69 -19.94 2.62
CA GLU A 89 11.69 -18.57 2.11
C GLU A 89 10.65 -17.73 2.86
N GLU A 90 9.42 -18.24 3.00
CA GLU A 90 8.37 -17.59 3.77
C GLU A 90 8.82 -17.30 5.20
N THR A 91 9.34 -18.31 5.90
CA THR A 91 9.81 -18.17 7.29
C THR A 91 10.90 -17.11 7.41
N LYS A 92 11.85 -17.08 6.45
CA LYS A 92 12.92 -16.09 6.40
C LYS A 92 12.37 -14.66 6.24
N TYR A 93 11.48 -14.43 5.28
CA TYR A 93 10.91 -13.10 5.07
C TYR A 93 9.97 -12.69 6.20
N LYS A 94 9.29 -13.67 6.81
CA LYS A 94 8.44 -13.42 7.97
C LYS A 94 9.27 -12.92 9.15
N ALA A 95 10.40 -13.55 9.44
CA ALA A 95 11.36 -13.07 10.45
C ALA A 95 11.91 -11.68 10.09
N TYR A 96 12.29 -11.47 8.83
CA TYR A 96 12.79 -10.19 8.35
C TYR A 96 11.78 -9.04 8.50
N GLY A 97 10.50 -9.27 8.22
CA GLY A 97 9.44 -8.28 8.44
C GLY A 97 9.30 -7.88 9.91
N ARG A 98 9.47 -8.82 10.86
CA ARG A 98 9.47 -8.51 12.30
C ARG A 98 10.61 -7.57 12.68
N GLU A 99 11.80 -7.79 12.13
CA GLU A 99 12.95 -6.89 12.34
C GLU A 99 12.68 -5.49 11.80
N ILE A 100 12.10 -5.38 10.60
CA ILE A 100 11.74 -4.10 10.00
C ILE A 100 10.69 -3.39 10.87
N LEU A 101 9.62 -4.08 11.28
CA LEU A 101 8.57 -3.48 12.10
C LEU A 101 9.05 -3.04 13.47
N THR A 102 10.02 -3.76 14.05
CA THR A 102 10.63 -3.37 15.32
C THR A 102 11.36 -2.04 15.19
N LYS A 103 12.19 -1.88 14.14
CA LYS A 103 12.88 -0.61 13.86
C LYS A 103 11.91 0.51 13.53
N PHE A 104 10.89 0.23 12.71
CA PHE A 104 9.83 1.18 12.39
C PHE A 104 9.14 1.69 13.67
N TRP A 105 8.79 0.78 14.57
CA TRP A 105 8.18 1.14 15.86
C TRP A 105 9.10 2.03 16.69
N GLU A 106 10.38 1.67 16.83
CA GLU A 106 11.37 2.46 17.58
C GLU A 106 11.52 3.89 17.06
N ILE A 107 11.58 4.05 15.73
CA ILE A 107 11.70 5.34 15.06
C ILE A 107 10.47 6.20 15.32
N HIS A 108 9.26 5.64 15.17
CA HIS A 108 8.04 6.44 15.18
C HIS A 108 7.39 6.62 16.55
N ARG A 109 7.70 5.77 17.54
CA ARG A 109 7.08 5.87 18.89
C ARG A 109 7.57 7.05 19.71
N THR A 110 8.80 7.52 19.49
CA THR A 110 9.49 8.47 20.39
C THR A 110 8.93 9.90 20.28
N ASP A 111 8.66 10.37 19.07
CA ASP A 111 7.95 11.64 18.79
C ASP A 111 6.69 11.33 17.99
N PHE A 112 5.83 10.49 18.55
CA PHE A 112 4.61 10.07 17.85
C PHE A 112 3.67 11.27 17.67
N ARG A 113 3.40 11.60 16.41
CA ARG A 113 2.43 12.61 16.02
C ARG A 113 1.28 11.96 15.29
N MET A 114 0.07 12.39 15.59
CA MET A 114 -1.12 11.96 14.87
C MET A 114 -1.04 12.45 13.42
N PRO A 115 -1.12 11.55 12.42
CA PRO A 115 -1.22 11.97 11.03
C PRO A 115 -2.58 12.63 10.77
N LEU A 116 -2.64 13.45 9.73
CA LEU A 116 -3.88 14.02 9.22
C LEU A 116 -4.75 12.95 8.55
N ALA A 117 -4.12 12.00 7.84
CA ALA A 117 -4.79 10.88 7.20
C ALA A 117 -3.86 9.69 7.01
N VAL A 118 -4.44 8.49 6.96
CA VAL A 118 -3.75 7.23 6.69
C VAL A 118 -4.58 6.45 5.66
N GLU A 119 -3.94 5.78 4.71
CA GLU A 119 -4.57 5.04 3.60
C GLU A 119 -5.67 5.85 2.88
N ARG A 120 -5.35 7.12 2.60
CA ARG A 120 -6.32 8.08 2.06
C ARG A 120 -6.50 7.86 0.57
N MET A 121 -7.66 7.29 0.20
CA MET A 121 -8.09 7.24 -1.20
C MET A 121 -8.32 8.63 -1.77
N PHE A 122 -7.89 8.85 -3.03
CA PHE A 122 -8.16 10.06 -3.79
C PHE A 122 -8.60 9.76 -5.23
N TYR A 123 -9.27 10.74 -5.82
CA TYR A 123 -9.60 10.77 -7.25
C TYR A 123 -9.15 12.11 -7.84
N ILE A 124 -8.55 12.06 -9.02
CA ILE A 124 -8.19 13.24 -9.80
C ILE A 124 -8.79 13.09 -11.19
N ASP A 125 -9.36 14.16 -11.73
CA ASP A 125 -9.78 14.22 -13.12
C ASP A 125 -8.75 15.04 -13.90
N ILE A 126 -8.10 14.40 -14.88
CA ILE A 126 -7.16 15.06 -15.79
C ILE A 126 -7.75 14.98 -17.18
N GLU A 127 -8.28 16.10 -17.68
CA GLU A 127 -8.84 16.21 -19.03
C GLU A 127 -9.92 15.13 -19.35
N GLY A 128 -10.75 14.79 -18.36
CA GLY A 128 -11.78 13.76 -18.49
C GLY A 128 -11.30 12.33 -18.20
N VAL A 129 -10.01 12.14 -17.94
CA VAL A 129 -9.44 10.86 -17.49
C VAL A 129 -9.44 10.83 -15.97
N LYS A 130 -10.22 9.91 -15.39
CA LYS A 130 -10.25 9.71 -13.95
C LYS A 130 -9.06 8.87 -13.51
N LEU A 131 -8.29 9.40 -12.58
CA LEU A 131 -7.25 8.70 -11.84
C LEU A 131 -7.73 8.37 -10.43
N ARG A 132 -7.26 7.25 -9.90
CA ARG A 132 -7.44 6.86 -8.50
C ARG A 132 -6.13 6.41 -7.90
N GLY A 133 -5.97 6.66 -6.60
CA GLY A 133 -4.82 6.19 -5.84
C GLY A 133 -5.10 6.24 -4.34
N PHE A 134 -4.09 5.83 -3.59
CA PHE A 134 -4.05 5.88 -2.14
C PHE A 134 -2.78 6.63 -1.73
N ILE A 135 -2.88 7.36 -0.63
CA ILE A 135 -1.74 7.97 0.05
C ILE A 135 -1.61 7.26 1.40
N ASP A 136 -0.47 6.62 1.64
CA ASP A 136 -0.28 5.80 2.85
C ASP A 136 -0.37 6.63 4.13
N ARG A 137 0.33 7.77 4.20
CA ARG A 137 0.24 8.70 5.33
C ARG A 137 0.38 10.15 4.89
N VAL A 138 -0.43 11.02 5.50
CA VAL A 138 -0.36 12.48 5.35
C VAL A 138 -0.13 13.10 6.73
N ASP A 139 0.95 13.85 6.88
CA ASP A 139 1.30 14.55 8.12
C ASP A 139 1.15 16.07 7.97
N LYS A 140 0.79 16.76 9.05
CA LYS A 140 0.80 18.22 9.10
C LYS A 140 2.15 18.70 9.63
N LEU A 141 2.80 19.59 8.88
CA LEU A 141 4.06 20.22 9.27
C LEU A 141 3.80 21.43 10.17
N GLU A 142 4.76 21.76 11.03
CA GLU A 142 4.71 22.95 11.91
C GLU A 142 4.64 24.25 11.10
N SER A 143 5.21 24.26 9.89
CA SER A 143 5.10 25.37 8.93
C SER A 143 3.69 25.59 8.37
N GLY A 144 2.75 24.69 8.65
CA GLY A 144 1.39 24.68 8.09
C GLY A 144 1.25 23.90 6.78
N GLY A 145 2.36 23.40 6.22
CA GLY A 145 2.36 22.52 5.05
C GLY A 145 1.90 21.09 5.35
N LEU A 146 1.83 20.27 4.29
CA LEU A 146 1.55 18.83 4.38
C LEU A 146 2.75 18.03 3.90
N SER A 147 3.06 16.94 4.59
CA SER A 147 3.99 15.91 4.15
C SER A 147 3.20 14.68 3.68
N ILE A 148 3.59 14.13 2.53
CA ILE A 148 3.04 12.89 1.99
C ILE A 148 4.12 11.82 2.13
N VAL A 149 3.76 10.70 2.73
CA VAL A 149 4.65 9.55 2.94
C VAL A 149 4.07 8.35 2.21
N ASP A 150 4.94 7.66 1.48
CA ASP A 150 4.66 6.45 0.71
C ASP A 150 5.70 5.41 1.11
N TYR A 151 5.25 4.36 1.80
CA TYR A 151 6.15 3.37 2.37
C TYR A 151 6.68 2.44 1.29
N LYS A 152 7.94 2.03 1.46
CA LYS A 152 8.61 1.11 0.54
C LYS A 152 9.43 0.09 1.32
N THR A 153 9.07 -1.18 1.19
CA THR A 153 9.74 -2.31 1.84
C THR A 153 11.10 -2.66 1.22
N SER A 154 11.43 -2.08 0.06
CA SER A 154 12.72 -2.28 -0.62
C SER A 154 13.81 -1.28 -0.22
N GLN A 155 13.50 -0.31 0.66
CA GLN A 155 14.46 0.70 1.11
C GLN A 155 15.20 0.25 2.38
N ALA A 156 16.38 0.82 2.61
CA ALA A 156 17.20 0.52 3.79
C ALA A 156 16.49 0.82 5.11
N LEU A 157 15.51 1.75 5.09
CA LEU A 157 14.61 2.06 6.18
C LEU A 157 13.17 2.06 5.64
N PHE A 158 12.29 1.34 6.31
CA PHE A 158 10.84 1.39 6.07
C PHE A 158 10.29 2.54 6.90
N THR A 159 10.29 3.76 6.34
CA THR A 159 9.92 5.01 7.03
C THR A 159 9.29 5.99 6.07
#